data_AF-A0A2V6GKD1-F1
#
_entry.id   AF-A0A2V6GKD1-F1
#
_cell.length_a   1.000
_cell.length_b   1.000
_cell.length_c   1.000
_cell.angle_alpha   90.00
_cell.angle_beta   90.00
_cell.angle_gamma   90.00
#
_symmetry.space_group_name_H-M   'P 1'
#
loop_
_entity.id
_entity.type
_entity.pdbx_description
1 polymer ?
#
loop_
_entity_poly.entity_id
_entity_poly.type
_entity_poly.pdbx_seq_one_letter_code
_entity_poly.pdbx_strand_id
1 'polypeptide(L)' 'MFGGTPILYVSHDEDDQAWQFLTGEETRKEDAVVVGLKEIVQLDTSVLKLADLPLGWIATRQSANANWERRPRT' A
#
# COMPACT_ATOMS: atom_id res chain seq x y z
N MET A 1 4.95 5.51 -19.87
CA MET A 1 5.22 5.59 -18.42
C MET A 1 3.90 5.85 -17.74
N PHE A 2 3.39 4.92 -16.93
CA PHE A 2 2.30 5.28 -16.02
C PHE A 2 2.90 6.31 -15.07
N GLY A 3 2.61 7.59 -15.28
CA GLY A 3 2.89 8.68 -14.33
C GLY A 3 1.95 8.55 -13.13
N GLY A 4 1.92 7.35 -12.54
CA GLY A 4 0.97 6.93 -11.53
C GLY A 4 1.35 7.54 -10.19
N THR A 5 0.37 8.16 -9.55
CA THR A 5 0.47 8.70 -8.19
C THR A 5 1.13 7.67 -7.28
N PRO A 6 2.11 8.07 -6.44
CA PRO A 6 2.87 7.13 -5.61
C PRO A 6 1.96 6.39 -4.64
N ILE A 7 2.34 5.16 -4.27
CA ILE A 7 1.68 4.44 -3.17
C ILE A 7 2.02 5.18 -1.87
N LEU A 8 1.05 5.75 -1.17
CA LEU A 8 1.29 6.49 0.08
C LEU A 8 0.70 5.77 1.31
N TYR A 9 -0.14 4.77 1.07
CA TYR A 9 -0.81 4.01 2.12
C TYR A 9 -0.84 2.53 1.76
N VAL A 10 -0.51 1.68 2.72
CA VAL A 10 -0.62 0.22 2.63
C VAL A 10 -1.38 -0.30 3.85
N SER A 11 -2.32 -1.22 3.67
CA SER A 11 -2.91 -1.99 4.76
C SER A 11 -2.75 -3.48 4.53
N HIS A 12 -2.61 -4.20 5.65
CA HIS A 12 -2.74 -5.65 5.71
C HIS A 12 -3.99 -5.93 6.54
N ASP A 13 -5.10 -6.20 5.85
CA ASP A 13 -6.43 -6.27 6.46
C ASP A 13 -6.58 -7.50 7.37
N GLU A 14 -7.36 -7.41 8.45
CA GLU A 14 -7.60 -8.55 9.36
C GLU A 14 -8.68 -9.50 8.86
N ASP A 15 -9.68 -8.96 8.12
CA ASP A 15 -10.89 -9.69 7.77
C ASP A 15 -10.62 -10.71 6.66
N ASP A 16 -9.93 -10.28 5.60
CA ASP A 16 -9.63 -11.08 4.41
C ASP A 16 -8.14 -11.35 4.20
N GLN A 17 -7.27 -10.86 5.11
CA GLN A 17 -5.81 -10.95 5.02
C GLN A 17 -5.25 -10.32 3.73
N ALA A 18 -6.04 -9.50 3.05
CA ALA A 18 -5.65 -8.90 1.79
C ALA A 18 -4.71 -7.70 2.00
N TRP A 19 -3.92 -7.45 0.96
CA TRP A 19 -3.08 -6.26 0.86
C TRP A 19 -3.80 -5.18 0.06
N GLN A 20 -3.83 -3.97 0.59
CA GLN A 20 -4.32 -2.80 -0.13
C GLN A 20 -3.19 -1.79 -0.32
N PHE A 21 -3.06 -1.24 -1.53
CA PHE A 21 -2.05 -0.24 -1.88
C PHE A 21 -2.76 0.97 -2.47
N LEU A 22 -2.66 2.12 -1.81
CA LEU A 22 -3.43 3.33 -2.14
C LEU A 22 -2.52 4.55 -2.29
N THR A 23 -2.97 5.51 -3.08
CA THR A 23 -2.19 6.71 -3.43
C THR A 23 -2.31 7.85 -2.41
N GLY A 24 -3.07 7.65 -1.34
CA GLY A 24 -3.36 8.66 -0.32
C GLY A 24 -4.45 9.67 -0.71
N GLU A 25 -4.95 9.62 -1.94
CA GLU A 25 -6.10 10.39 -2.41
C GLU A 25 -7.41 9.62 -2.23
N GLU A 26 -8.53 10.34 -2.23
CA GLU A 26 -9.87 9.75 -2.16
C GLU A 26 -10.08 8.83 -3.37
N THR A 27 -10.06 7.53 -3.12
CA THR A 27 -10.20 6.51 -4.15
C THR A 27 -11.59 5.89 -4.03
N ARG A 28 -12.36 5.88 -5.13
CA ARG A 28 -13.65 5.18 -5.14
C ARG A 28 -13.39 3.68 -5.24
N LYS A 29 -14.20 2.89 -4.54
CA LYS A 29 -14.08 1.42 -4.57
C LYS A 29 -14.25 0.86 -5.98
N GLU A 30 -15.05 1.50 -6.83
CA GLU A 30 -15.25 1.09 -8.23
C GLU A 30 -13.98 1.18 -9.08
N ASP A 31 -13.03 2.05 -8.71
CA ASP A 31 -11.77 2.25 -9.43
C ASP A 31 -10.67 1.27 -8.94
N ALA A 32 -10.98 0.43 -7.94
CA ALA A 32 -10.05 -0.54 -7.40
C ALA A 32 -9.82 -1.69 -8.39
N VAL A 33 -8.56 -2.02 -8.62
CA VAL A 33 -8.15 -3.14 -9.47
C VAL A 33 -7.36 -4.15 -8.65
N VAL A 34 -7.63 -5.43 -8.88
CA VAL A 34 -6.81 -6.51 -8.32
C VAL A 34 -5.61 -6.71 -9.22
N VAL A 35 -4.42 -6.58 -8.66
CA VAL A 35 -3.14 -6.80 -9.34
C VAL A 35 -2.32 -7.81 -8.55
N GLY A 36 -1.36 -8.46 -9.20
CA GLY A 36 -0.42 -9.31 -8.47
C GLY A 36 0.53 -8.47 -7.63
N LEU A 37 0.99 -9.04 -6.51
CA LEU A 37 1.97 -8.39 -5.64
C LEU A 37 3.29 -8.11 -6.36
N LYS A 38 3.63 -8.91 -7.37
CA LYS A 38 4.82 -8.70 -8.19
C LYS A 38 4.74 -7.38 -8.97
N GLU A 39 3.58 -7.05 -9.53
CA GLU A 39 3.33 -5.81 -10.26
C GLU A 39 3.44 -4.61 -9.30
N ILE A 40 2.95 -4.74 -8.07
CA ILE A 40 3.11 -3.71 -7.03
C ILE A 40 4.58 -3.52 -6.64
N VAL A 41 5.34 -4.60 -6.44
CA VAL A 41 6.78 -4.52 -6.14
C VAL A 41 7.57 -3.90 -7.29
N GLN A 42 7.18 -4.18 -8.54
CA GLN A 42 7.78 -3.55 -9.73
C GLN A 42 7.43 -2.06 -9.82
N LEU A 43 6.21 -1.68 -9.44
CA LEU A 43 5.77 -0.29 -9.37
C LEU A 43 6.51 0.48 -8.27
N ASP A 44 6.69 -0.13 -7.10
CA ASP A 44 7.37 0.44 -5.96
C ASP A 44 8.07 -0.63 -5.13
N THR A 45 9.38 -0.75 -5.32
CA THR A 45 10.22 -1.73 -4.60
C THR A 45 10.29 -1.48 -3.10
N SER A 46 9.98 -0.27 -2.62
CA SER A 46 10.03 0.04 -1.18
C SER A 46 8.97 -0.71 -0.38
N VAL A 47 7.90 -1.21 -1.02
CA VAL A 47 6.88 -2.05 -0.36
C VAL A 47 7.45 -3.36 0.16
N LEU A 48 8.58 -3.83 -0.37
CA LEU A 48 9.29 -5.01 0.19
C LEU A 48 9.73 -4.79 1.63
N LYS A 49 9.93 -3.53 2.04
CA LYS A 49 10.19 -3.18 3.45
C LYS A 49 8.99 -3.43 4.33
N LEU A 50 7.82 -3.74 3.79
CA LEU A 50 6.59 -4.01 4.53
C LEU A 50 6.21 -5.50 4.49
N ALA A 51 7.05 -6.38 3.95
CA ALA A 51 6.73 -7.81 3.85
C ALA A 51 6.44 -8.47 5.21
N ASP A 52 6.89 -7.85 6.31
CA ASP A 52 6.69 -8.25 7.69
C ASP A 52 5.55 -7.46 8.40
N LEU A 53 4.76 -6.66 7.67
CA LEU A 53 3.67 -5.87 8.26
C LEU A 53 2.63 -6.82 8.86
N PRO A 54 2.34 -6.74 10.18
CA PRO A 54 1.38 -7.63 10.80
C PRO A 54 -0.04 -7.46 10.25
N LEU A 55 -0.88 -8.48 10.40
CA LEU A 55 -2.32 -8.34 10.16
C LEU A 55 -2.88 -7.22 11.05
N GLY A 56 -3.80 -6.43 10.50
CA GLY A 56 -4.41 -5.29 11.19
C GLY A 56 -3.51 -4.09 11.31
N TRP A 57 -2.40 -4.04 10.57
CA TRP A 57 -1.53 -2.88 10.54
C TRP A 57 -1.62 -2.13 9.22
N ILE A 58 -1.23 -0.87 9.31
CA ILE A 58 -1.06 -0.01 8.16
C ILE A 58 0.35 0.58 8.14
N ALA A 59 0.77 0.97 6.94
CA ALA A 59 1.97 1.75 6.72
C ALA A 59 1.65 2.97 5.84
N THR A 60 2.09 4.15 6.27
CA THR A 60 1.89 5.40 5.54
C THR A 60 3.20 6.12 5.28
N ARG A 61 3.29 6.93 4.23
CA ARG A 61 4.44 7.81 3.97
C ARG A 61 3.99 9.09 3.28
N GLN A 62 4.79 10.15 3.43
CA GLN A 62 4.44 11.47 2.88
C GLN A 62 4.70 11.62 1.38
N SER A 63 5.60 10.81 0.81
CA SER A 63 5.95 10.82 -0.62
C SER A 63 6.62 9.51 -1.02
N ALA A 64 6.85 9.31 -2.32
CA ALA A 64 7.54 8.13 -2.86
C ALA A 64 8.92 7.86 -2.23
N ASN A 65 9.60 8.91 -1.75
CA ASN A 65 10.94 8.83 -1.21
C ASN A 65 10.98 8.89 0.33
N ALA A 66 9.84 9.08 0.98
CA ALA A 66 9.75 9.11 2.44
C ALA A 66 9.80 7.70 3.04
N ASN A 67 10.23 7.60 4.29
CA ASN A 67 10.18 6.34 5.03
C ASN A 67 8.73 5.97 5.37
N TRP A 68 8.49 4.65 5.49
CA TRP A 68 7.22 4.11 5.95
C TRP A 68 7.08 4.28 7.46
N GLU A 69 5.98 4.88 7.88
CA GLU A 69 5.51 4.93 9.26
C GLU A 69 4.48 3.82 9.45
N ARG A 70 4.74 2.90 10.38
CA ARG A 70 3.88 1.74 10.64
C ARG A 70 3.08 1.93 11.92
N ARG A 71 1.81 1.52 11.92
CA ARG A 71 0.96 1.54 13.12
C ARG A 71 -0.19 0.51 13.04
N PRO A 72 -0.74 0.09 14.19
CA PRO A 72 -2.01 -0.64 14.22
C PRO A 72 -3.13 0.16 13.57
N ARG A 73 -4.06 -0.55 12.94
CA ARG A 73 -5.32 -0.04 12.39
C ARG A 73 -6.37 -0.06 13.50
N THR A 74 -6.24 0.85 14.46
CA THR A 74 -7.31 1.15 15.45
C THR A 74 -8.52 1.78 14.81
#